data_AF-A0A1J5M1H0-F1
#
_entry.id   AF-A0A1J5M1H0-F1
#
_cell.length_a   1.000
_cell.length_b   1.000
_cell.length_c   1.000
_cell.angle_alpha   90.00
_cell.angle_beta   90.00
_cell.angle_gamma   90.00
#
_symmetry.space_group_name_H-M   'P 1'
#
loop_
_entity.id
_entity.type
_entity.pdbx_description
1 polymer ?
#
loop_
_entity_poly.entity_id
_entity_poly.type
_entity_poly.pdbx_seq_one_letter_code
_entity_poly.pdbx_strand_id
1 'polypeptide(L)'
;MNKGIKKILFTVLPIALGVFLIWYFLSKLTDADKEAILNSFKSANYWWVFLSLFLGILSHLSRAYRWKFMIEPLGYKPKYSNLVFTVLIAYLVNLTIPRAGEFARASAIKKYEGIPFDNALGTIVSERIADVLMLLTIVGIAFFVQADFLFNSGLINPKQSIISLTIAGVIGLIAIALIRKSAHPFSIKIKTFLLGLLDGIKSILKMKNKWAFIFHTIFIWLMYVLMFYVVTFALPETSNLPFGAIIVGFVVGGLSMAITNGGLGVYPIFVASAFILYGVEENPAKAFGWIMWTAQTLMVLVFGGLSFLLLPLINKEK
;
A
#
# COMPACT_ATOMS: atom_id res chain seq x y z
N MET A 1 -11.36 -39.15 -0.94
CA MET A 1 -12.38 -38.08 -0.98
C MET A 1 -13.04 -38.09 -2.36
N ASN A 2 -14.38 -38.12 -2.42
CA ASN A 2 -15.12 -38.20 -3.69
C ASN A 2 -14.77 -37.00 -4.60
N LYS A 3 -14.54 -37.22 -5.90
CA LYS A 3 -14.12 -36.18 -6.87
C LYS A 3 -15.11 -35.01 -6.91
N GLY A 4 -16.40 -35.27 -6.73
CA GLY A 4 -17.45 -34.23 -6.65
C GLY A 4 -17.31 -33.34 -5.41
N ILE A 5 -17.08 -33.93 -4.23
CA ILE A 5 -16.89 -33.21 -2.97
C ILE A 5 -15.64 -32.34 -3.02
N LYS A 6 -14.54 -32.83 -3.60
CA LYS A 6 -13.32 -32.05 -3.83
C LYS A 6 -13.59 -30.86 -4.75
N LYS A 7 -14.35 -31.04 -5.84
CA LYS A 7 -14.67 -29.96 -6.77
C LYS A 7 -15.55 -28.87 -6.15
N ILE A 8 -16.56 -29.26 -5.39
CA ILE A 8 -17.44 -28.34 -4.66
C ILE A 8 -16.64 -27.58 -3.60
N LEU A 9 -15.83 -28.26 -2.79
CA LEU A 9 -15.01 -27.62 -1.76
C LEU A 9 -14.03 -26.60 -2.35
N PHE A 10 -13.35 -26.95 -3.45
CA PHE A 10 -12.33 -26.08 -4.05
C PHE A 10 -12.92 -24.89 -4.84
N THR A 11 -14.21 -24.91 -5.14
CA THR A 11 -14.91 -23.82 -5.86
C THR A 11 -15.77 -22.98 -4.91
N VAL A 12 -16.53 -23.60 -4.01
CA VAL A 12 -17.46 -22.90 -3.09
C VAL A 12 -16.72 -22.25 -1.94
N LEU A 13 -15.69 -22.88 -1.38
CA LEU A 13 -14.98 -22.35 -0.21
C LEU A 13 -14.29 -21.00 -0.49
N PRO A 14 -13.57 -20.80 -1.62
CA PRO A 14 -12.99 -19.48 -1.93
C PRO A 14 -14.04 -18.39 -2.12
N ILE A 15 -15.18 -18.72 -2.74
CA ILE A 15 -16.30 -17.79 -2.96
C ILE A 15 -16.92 -17.39 -1.62
N ALA A 16 -17.26 -18.37 -0.79
CA ALA A 16 -17.79 -18.14 0.54
C ALA A 16 -16.83 -17.31 1.40
N LEU A 17 -15.52 -17.57 1.29
CA LEU A 17 -14.50 -16.78 1.98
C LEU A 17 -14.45 -15.33 1.47
N GLY A 18 -14.49 -15.11 0.16
CA GLY A 18 -14.53 -13.76 -0.42
C GLY A 18 -15.74 -12.96 0.07
N VAL A 19 -16.93 -13.55 0.01
CA VAL A 19 -18.18 -12.93 0.50
C VAL A 19 -18.10 -12.66 2.00
N PHE A 20 -17.59 -13.62 2.79
CA PHE A 20 -17.39 -13.45 4.23
C PHE A 20 -16.43 -12.30 4.55
N LEU A 21 -15.30 -12.19 3.84
CA LEU A 21 -14.31 -11.13 4.09
C LEU A 21 -14.89 -9.74 3.76
N ILE A 22 -15.67 -9.63 2.68
CA ILE A 22 -16.36 -8.38 2.31
C ILE A 22 -17.38 -8.02 3.40
N TRP A 23 -18.26 -8.95 3.77
CA TRP A 23 -19.24 -8.72 4.83
C TRP A 23 -18.58 -8.35 6.16
N TYR A 24 -17.54 -9.08 6.57
CA TYR A 24 -16.80 -8.83 7.80
C TYR A 24 -16.22 -7.42 7.82
N PHE A 25 -15.58 -7.01 6.73
CA PHE A 25 -15.02 -5.67 6.63
C PHE A 25 -16.10 -4.59 6.70
N LEU A 26 -17.19 -4.72 5.95
CA LEU A 26 -18.30 -3.75 5.96
C LEU A 26 -19.01 -3.69 7.32
N SER A 27 -19.05 -4.79 8.07
CA SER A 27 -19.62 -4.83 9.43
C SER A 27 -18.83 -4.01 10.46
N LYS A 28 -17.59 -3.61 10.14
CA LYS A 28 -16.75 -2.76 11.00
C LYS A 28 -17.03 -1.27 10.85
N LEU A 29 -17.77 -0.85 9.82
CA LEU A 29 -18.17 0.54 9.64
C LEU A 29 -19.25 0.93 10.66
N THR A 30 -18.99 2.01 11.41
CA THR A 30 -19.99 2.61 12.30
C THR A 30 -21.07 3.34 11.49
N ASP A 31 -22.20 3.66 12.10
CA ASP A 31 -23.25 4.41 11.40
C ASP A 31 -22.80 5.85 11.05
N ALA A 32 -21.96 6.45 11.90
CA ALA A 32 -21.31 7.72 11.61
C ALA A 32 -20.37 7.64 10.39
N ASP A 33 -19.59 6.57 10.24
CA ASP A 33 -18.74 6.37 9.06
C ASP A 33 -19.60 6.28 7.79
N LYS A 34 -20.70 5.53 7.83
CA LYS A 34 -21.61 5.38 6.68
C LYS A 34 -22.23 6.71 6.27
N GLU A 35 -22.70 7.49 7.25
CA GLU A 35 -23.26 8.81 6.98
C GLU A 35 -22.21 9.76 6.37
N ALA A 36 -21.00 9.77 6.94
CA ALA A 36 -19.90 10.57 6.42
C ALA A 36 -19.54 10.18 4.97
N ILE A 37 -19.46 8.89 4.67
CA ILE A 37 -19.25 8.38 3.30
C ILE A 37 -20.36 8.89 2.37
N LEU A 38 -21.62 8.69 2.72
CA LEU A 38 -22.76 9.10 1.90
C LEU A 38 -22.75 10.61 1.62
N ASN A 39 -22.44 11.42 2.63
CA ASN A 39 -22.36 12.87 2.48
C ASN A 39 -21.17 13.30 1.61
N SER A 40 -20.03 12.62 1.72
CA SER A 40 -18.81 12.95 0.97
C SER A 40 -18.97 12.79 -0.54
N PHE A 41 -19.85 11.89 -0.99
CA PHE A 41 -20.08 11.67 -2.42
C PHE A 41 -21.17 12.56 -3.05
N LYS A 42 -21.91 13.36 -2.27
CA LYS A 42 -23.01 14.18 -2.82
C LYS A 42 -22.54 15.29 -3.75
N SER A 43 -21.38 15.88 -3.50
CA SER A 43 -20.82 17.01 -4.26
C SER A 43 -19.59 16.66 -5.10
N ALA A 44 -19.13 15.40 -5.05
CA ALA A 44 -17.91 14.98 -5.70
C ALA A 44 -18.09 14.84 -7.22
N ASN A 45 -17.13 15.37 -8.00
CA ASN A 45 -17.05 15.08 -9.42
C ASN A 45 -16.49 13.66 -9.64
N TYR A 46 -17.38 12.74 -10.01
CA TYR A 46 -17.05 11.32 -10.18
C TYR A 46 -16.02 11.03 -11.26
N TRP A 47 -15.85 11.89 -12.28
CA TRP A 47 -14.84 11.69 -13.31
C TRP A 47 -13.44 11.53 -12.72
N TRP A 48 -13.09 12.41 -11.78
CA TRP A 48 -11.79 12.39 -11.10
C TRP A 48 -11.62 11.19 -10.18
N VAL A 49 -12.71 10.74 -9.55
CA VAL A 49 -12.74 9.50 -8.76
C VAL A 49 -12.48 8.29 -9.67
N PHE A 50 -13.16 8.18 -10.80
CA PHE A 50 -12.96 7.09 -11.76
C PHE A 50 -11.54 7.08 -12.34
N LEU A 51 -10.98 8.25 -12.67
CA LEU A 51 -9.60 8.36 -13.13
C LEU A 51 -8.61 7.87 -12.05
N SER A 52 -8.84 8.21 -10.79
CA SER A 52 -8.04 7.69 -9.66
C SER A 52 -8.09 6.17 -9.56
N LEU A 53 -9.28 5.58 -9.68
CA LEU A 53 -9.45 4.13 -9.68
C LEU A 53 -8.70 3.48 -10.85
N PHE A 54 -8.78 4.08 -12.04
CA PHE A 54 -8.05 3.60 -13.21
C PHE A 54 -6.53 3.58 -12.98
N LEU A 55 -5.96 4.65 -12.43
CA LEU A 55 -4.54 4.72 -12.05
C LEU A 55 -4.20 3.68 -10.98
N GLY A 56 -5.08 3.48 -10.00
CA GLY A 56 -4.98 2.42 -9.00
C GLY A 56 -4.90 1.02 -9.62
N ILE A 57 -5.76 0.71 -10.59
CA ILE A 57 -5.74 -0.57 -11.31
C ILE A 57 -4.41 -0.75 -12.06
N LEU A 58 -3.93 0.27 -12.78
CA LEU A 58 -2.65 0.21 -13.49
C LEU A 58 -1.49 -0.10 -12.53
N SER A 59 -1.50 0.46 -11.33
CA SER A 59 -0.50 0.16 -10.30
C SER A 59 -0.54 -1.32 -9.88
N HIS A 60 -1.72 -1.92 -9.73
CA HIS A 60 -1.89 -3.31 -9.32
C HIS A 60 -1.44 -4.28 -10.42
N LEU A 61 -1.78 -3.97 -11.67
CA LEU A 61 -1.32 -4.70 -12.84
C LEU A 61 0.20 -4.65 -12.97
N SER A 62 0.79 -3.45 -12.82
CA SER A 62 2.24 -3.25 -12.84
C SER A 62 2.93 -4.01 -11.72
N ARG A 63 2.36 -4.03 -10.50
CA ARG A 63 2.89 -4.82 -9.37
C ARG A 63 2.90 -6.31 -9.64
N ALA A 64 1.81 -6.86 -10.19
CA ALA A 64 1.75 -8.26 -10.58
C ALA A 64 2.83 -8.60 -11.62
N TYR A 65 3.05 -7.70 -12.58
CA TYR A 65 4.06 -7.90 -13.63
C TYR A 65 5.47 -7.80 -13.07
N ARG A 66 5.72 -6.81 -12.19
CA ARG A 66 6.99 -6.65 -11.48
C ARG A 66 7.35 -7.91 -10.68
N TRP A 67 6.37 -8.53 -10.01
CA TRP A 67 6.58 -9.73 -9.21
C TRP A 67 7.09 -10.92 -10.03
N LYS A 68 6.73 -10.99 -11.31
CA LYS A 68 7.24 -12.00 -12.25
C LYS A 68 8.77 -12.03 -12.28
N PHE A 69 9.44 -10.88 -12.26
CA PHE A 69 10.90 -10.80 -12.27
C PHE A 69 11.57 -11.39 -11.03
N MET A 70 10.85 -11.48 -9.91
CA MET A 70 11.34 -12.12 -8.68
C MET A 70 11.17 -13.64 -8.72
N ILE A 71 10.16 -14.11 -9.46
CA ILE A 71 9.81 -15.53 -9.56
C ILE A 71 10.61 -16.23 -10.66
N GLU A 72 10.82 -15.60 -11.81
CA GLU A 72 11.50 -16.22 -12.96
C GLU A 72 12.90 -16.77 -12.67
N PRO A 73 13.76 -16.11 -11.86
CA PRO A 73 15.07 -16.66 -11.48
C PRO A 73 14.99 -17.96 -10.67
N LEU A 74 13.84 -18.27 -10.07
CA LEU A 74 13.60 -19.50 -9.34
C LEU A 74 13.19 -20.67 -10.26
N GLY A 75 13.14 -20.45 -11.58
CA GLY A 75 12.81 -21.46 -12.58
C GLY A 75 11.31 -21.58 -12.90
N TYR A 76 10.46 -20.72 -12.31
CA TYR A 76 9.01 -20.75 -12.53
C TYR A 76 8.57 -19.69 -13.54
N LYS A 77 7.53 -20.00 -14.33
CA LYS A 77 6.92 -19.09 -15.32
C LYS A 77 5.41 -18.99 -15.09
N PRO A 78 4.98 -18.31 -14.01
CA PRO A 78 3.56 -18.20 -13.69
C PRO A 78 2.80 -17.40 -14.76
N LYS A 79 1.51 -17.75 -14.96
CA LYS A 79 0.61 -16.97 -15.81
C LYS A 79 0.40 -15.59 -15.19
N TYR A 80 0.44 -14.55 -16.01
CA TYR A 80 0.26 -13.18 -15.54
C TYR A 80 -1.09 -12.96 -14.84
N SER A 81 -2.17 -13.56 -15.35
CA SER A 81 -3.50 -13.52 -14.72
C SER A 81 -3.49 -14.07 -13.29
N ASN A 82 -2.75 -15.16 -13.04
CA ASN A 82 -2.62 -15.74 -11.71
C ASN A 82 -1.82 -14.82 -10.77
N LEU A 83 -0.79 -14.13 -11.28
CA LEU A 83 -0.08 -13.10 -10.51
C LEU A 83 -1.02 -11.94 -10.13
N VAL A 84 -1.84 -11.46 -11.07
CA VAL A 84 -2.79 -10.37 -10.84
C VAL A 84 -3.83 -10.77 -9.78
N PHE A 85 -4.52 -11.89 -9.96
CA PHE A 85 -5.56 -12.33 -9.03
C PHE A 85 -5.02 -12.62 -7.64
N THR A 86 -3.81 -13.20 -7.52
CA THR A 86 -3.22 -13.46 -6.21
C THR A 86 -2.75 -12.19 -5.50
N VAL A 87 -2.32 -11.16 -6.23
CA VAL A 87 -2.08 -9.81 -5.68
C VAL A 87 -3.38 -9.19 -5.16
N LEU A 88 -4.46 -9.25 -5.92
CA LEU A 88 -5.76 -8.69 -5.53
C LEU A 88 -6.39 -9.42 -4.34
N ILE A 89 -6.25 -10.75 -4.28
CA ILE A 89 -6.60 -11.54 -3.09
C ILE A 89 -5.80 -11.08 -1.88
N ALA A 90 -4.50 -10.81 -2.04
CA ALA A 90 -3.66 -10.30 -0.96
C ALA A 90 -4.20 -8.98 -0.40
N TYR A 91 -4.60 -8.06 -1.28
CA TYR A 91 -5.17 -6.77 -0.86
C TYR A 91 -6.48 -6.92 -0.12
N LEU A 92 -7.39 -7.78 -0.60
CA LEU A 92 -8.65 -8.03 0.10
C LEU A 92 -8.43 -8.64 1.49
N VAL A 93 -7.54 -9.62 1.61
CA VAL A 93 -7.22 -10.23 2.91
C VAL A 93 -6.54 -9.22 3.86
N ASN A 94 -5.73 -8.31 3.33
CA ASN A 94 -5.11 -7.24 4.13
C ASN A 94 -6.10 -6.20 4.66
N LEU A 95 -7.30 -6.08 4.09
CA LEU A 95 -8.37 -5.26 4.67
C LEU A 95 -8.88 -5.85 6.00
N THR A 96 -8.81 -7.17 6.18
CA THR A 96 -9.35 -7.82 7.40
C THR A 96 -8.28 -8.02 8.47
N ILE A 97 -7.14 -8.61 8.10
CA ILE A 97 -6.03 -8.89 9.00
C ILE A 97 -4.75 -8.30 8.39
N PRO A 98 -4.09 -7.35 9.07
CA PRO A 98 -2.86 -6.75 8.58
C PRO A 98 -1.83 -7.81 8.26
N ARG A 99 -1.26 -7.73 7.06
CA ARG A 99 -0.16 -8.57 6.58
C ARG A 99 -0.52 -10.05 6.38
N ALA A 100 -1.77 -10.45 6.55
CA ALA A 100 -2.22 -11.81 6.25
C ALA A 100 -2.33 -12.05 4.74
N GLY A 101 -2.45 -10.99 3.94
CA GLY A 101 -2.53 -11.05 2.48
C GLY A 101 -1.28 -11.62 1.83
N GLU A 102 -0.10 -11.38 2.39
CA GLU A 102 1.17 -11.94 1.93
C GLU A 102 1.16 -13.47 2.00
N PHE A 103 0.65 -14.02 3.11
CA PHE A 103 0.47 -15.47 3.29
C PHE A 103 -0.59 -15.99 2.32
N ALA A 104 -1.73 -15.32 2.20
CA ALA A 104 -2.79 -15.70 1.27
C ALA A 104 -2.29 -15.76 -0.19
N ARG A 105 -1.49 -14.77 -0.61
CA ARG A 105 -0.87 -14.71 -1.93
C ARG A 105 0.13 -15.85 -2.16
N ALA A 106 1.00 -16.11 -1.19
CA ALA A 106 1.98 -17.21 -1.26
C ALA A 106 1.28 -18.58 -1.30
N SER A 107 0.21 -18.76 -0.50
CA SER A 107 -0.60 -19.99 -0.53
C SER A 107 -1.35 -20.16 -1.86
N ALA A 108 -1.93 -19.08 -2.39
CA ALA A 108 -2.67 -19.13 -3.64
C ALA A 108 -1.73 -19.42 -4.83
N ILE A 109 -0.58 -18.76 -4.92
CA ILE A 109 0.36 -19.02 -6.02
C ILE A 109 0.97 -20.44 -5.94
N LYS A 110 1.19 -20.96 -4.74
CA LYS A 110 1.55 -22.38 -4.55
C LYS A 110 0.50 -23.31 -5.12
N LYS A 111 -0.77 -23.04 -4.82
CA LYS A 111 -1.89 -23.87 -5.28
C LYS A 111 -2.05 -23.87 -6.80
N TYR A 112 -1.95 -22.70 -7.45
CA TYR A 112 -2.29 -22.57 -8.87
C TYR A 112 -1.09 -22.60 -9.84
N GLU A 113 0.12 -22.34 -9.35
CA GLU A 113 1.35 -22.33 -10.16
C GLU A 113 2.44 -23.29 -9.64
N GLY A 114 2.20 -24.01 -8.54
CA GLY A 114 3.15 -24.99 -8.01
C GLY A 114 4.41 -24.40 -7.37
N ILE A 115 4.47 -23.07 -7.20
CA ILE A 115 5.62 -22.40 -6.60
C ILE A 115 5.66 -22.72 -5.09
N PRO A 116 6.76 -23.26 -4.53
CA PRO A 116 6.86 -23.54 -3.11
C PRO A 116 6.53 -22.31 -2.26
N PHE A 117 5.83 -22.52 -1.14
CA PHE A 117 5.32 -21.44 -0.30
C PHE A 117 6.45 -20.53 0.19
N ASP A 118 7.54 -21.11 0.70
CA ASP A 118 8.67 -20.37 1.26
C ASP A 118 9.38 -19.54 0.19
N ASN A 119 9.50 -20.08 -1.02
CA ASN A 119 10.05 -19.36 -2.18
C ASN A 119 9.16 -18.17 -2.55
N ALA A 120 7.84 -18.39 -2.67
CA ALA A 120 6.88 -17.34 -2.98
C ALA A 120 6.90 -16.25 -1.89
N LEU A 121 6.86 -16.63 -0.62
CA LEU A 121 6.92 -15.69 0.51
C LEU A 121 8.23 -14.89 0.51
N GLY A 122 9.37 -15.54 0.25
CA GLY A 122 10.67 -14.87 0.15
C GLY A 122 10.71 -13.79 -0.95
N THR A 123 10.10 -14.06 -2.11
CA THR A 123 9.98 -13.05 -3.18
C THR A 123 9.06 -11.87 -2.79
N ILE A 124 7.98 -12.14 -2.06
CA ILE A 124 7.05 -11.12 -1.58
C ILE A 124 7.73 -10.22 -0.54
N VAL A 125 8.50 -10.79 0.39
CA VAL A 125 9.28 -9.99 1.35
C VAL A 125 10.33 -9.14 0.63
N SER A 126 11.00 -9.70 -0.38
CA SER A 126 12.03 -9.00 -1.14
C SER A 126 11.48 -7.80 -1.93
N GLU A 127 10.28 -7.90 -2.53
CA GLU A 127 9.66 -6.73 -3.18
C GLU A 127 9.29 -5.62 -2.19
N ARG A 128 8.98 -5.95 -0.92
CA ARG A 128 8.66 -4.95 0.10
C ARG A 128 9.85 -4.05 0.41
N ILE A 129 11.07 -4.53 0.23
CA ILE A 129 12.28 -3.70 0.41
C ILE A 129 12.30 -2.57 -0.62
N ALA A 130 12.00 -2.87 -1.88
CA ALA A 130 11.89 -1.84 -2.93
C ALA A 130 10.78 -0.82 -2.60
N ASP A 131 9.64 -1.30 -2.08
CA ASP A 131 8.54 -0.42 -1.70
C ASP A 131 8.87 0.46 -0.49
N VAL A 132 9.56 -0.08 0.52
CA VAL A 132 10.02 0.71 1.69
C VAL A 132 11.00 1.79 1.24
N LEU A 133 11.93 1.47 0.34
CA LEU A 133 12.86 2.47 -0.19
C LEU A 133 12.13 3.61 -0.91
N MET A 134 11.15 3.29 -1.76
CA MET A 134 10.35 4.30 -2.44
C MET A 134 9.53 5.15 -1.47
N LEU A 135 8.94 4.54 -0.44
CA LEU A 135 8.23 5.29 0.60
C LEU A 135 9.17 6.27 1.30
N LEU A 136 10.36 5.81 1.71
CA LEU A 136 11.37 6.67 2.35
C LEU A 136 11.83 7.80 1.42
N THR A 137 11.99 7.53 0.12
CA THR A 137 12.28 8.56 -0.88
C THR A 137 11.17 9.60 -0.95
N ILE A 138 9.91 9.20 -1.01
CA ILE A 138 8.77 10.13 -1.06
C ILE A 138 8.65 10.93 0.24
N VAL A 139 8.87 10.30 1.39
CA VAL A 139 8.93 10.99 2.69
C VAL A 139 10.06 12.02 2.69
N GLY A 140 11.24 11.66 2.19
CA GLY A 140 12.37 12.59 2.04
C GLY A 140 12.04 13.77 1.12
N ILE A 141 11.37 13.53 -0.01
CA ILE A 141 10.88 14.58 -0.91
C ILE A 141 9.86 15.45 -0.20
N ALA A 142 8.93 14.89 0.56
CA ALA A 142 7.94 15.64 1.32
C ALA A 142 8.60 16.57 2.34
N PHE A 143 9.59 16.07 3.11
CA PHE A 143 10.36 16.92 4.03
C PHE A 143 11.11 18.03 3.31
N PHE A 144 11.72 17.73 2.16
CA PHE A 144 12.42 18.72 1.35
C PHE A 144 11.48 19.81 0.83
N VAL A 145 10.33 19.43 0.24
CA VAL A 145 9.31 20.36 -0.27
C VAL A 145 8.70 21.22 0.84
N GLN A 146 8.58 20.67 2.05
CA GLN A 146 8.01 21.38 3.20
C GLN A 146 9.01 22.16 4.03
N ALA A 147 10.30 22.10 3.70
CA ALA A 147 11.36 22.74 4.47
C ALA A 147 11.03 24.22 4.71
N ASP A 148 10.76 24.99 3.66
CA ASP A 148 10.47 26.42 3.77
C ASP A 148 9.19 26.71 4.55
N PHE A 149 8.12 25.92 4.35
CA PHE A 149 6.88 26.06 5.12
C PHE A 149 7.11 25.81 6.62
N LEU A 150 7.88 24.77 6.96
CA LEU A 150 8.23 24.43 8.35
C LEU A 150 9.13 25.50 8.99
N PHE A 151 10.07 26.08 8.23
CA PHE A 151 10.94 27.15 8.71
C PHE A 151 10.20 28.49 8.88
N ASN A 152 9.26 28.81 7.98
CA ASN A 152 8.56 30.10 7.96
C ASN A 152 7.28 30.13 8.82
N SER A 153 6.67 28.98 9.12
CA SER A 153 5.48 28.88 9.98
C SER A 153 5.74 29.19 11.47
N GLY A 154 7.00 29.40 11.86
CA GLY A 154 7.38 29.60 13.26
C GLY A 154 7.28 28.35 14.13
N LEU A 155 6.83 27.21 13.57
CA LEU A 155 6.78 25.90 14.22
C LEU A 155 8.17 25.35 14.51
N ILE A 156 9.17 25.73 13.69
CA ILE A 156 10.55 25.31 13.88
C ILE A 156 11.49 26.52 13.76
N ASN A 157 12.13 26.88 14.87
CA ASN A 157 13.14 27.94 14.89
C ASN A 157 14.38 27.48 14.08
N PRO A 158 14.87 28.21 13.06
CA PRO A 158 15.93 27.74 12.15
C PRO A 158 17.24 27.36 12.87
N LYS A 159 17.67 28.14 13.87
CA LYS A 159 18.84 27.81 14.70
C LYS A 159 18.60 26.53 15.50
N GLN A 160 17.41 26.42 16.08
CA GLN A 160 16.99 25.25 16.84
C GLN A 160 16.81 24.03 15.94
N SER A 161 16.43 24.20 14.67
CA SER A 161 16.27 23.14 13.66
C SER A 161 17.61 22.56 13.23
N ILE A 162 18.61 23.41 13.00
CA ILE A 162 19.98 22.96 12.68
C ILE A 162 20.56 22.24 13.90
N ILE A 163 20.35 22.77 15.11
CA ILE A 163 20.74 22.11 16.35
C ILE A 163 20.00 20.78 16.52
N SER A 164 18.68 20.72 16.27
CA SER A 164 17.85 19.51 16.36
C SER A 164 18.20 18.47 15.30
N LEU A 165 18.50 18.87 14.06
CA LEU A 165 18.97 17.98 12.99
C LEU A 165 20.38 17.45 13.30
N THR A 166 21.26 18.30 13.83
CA THR A 166 22.59 17.90 14.27
C THR A 166 22.50 16.94 15.46
N ILE A 167 21.65 17.24 16.45
CA ILE A 167 21.38 16.37 17.60
C ILE A 167 20.72 15.06 17.14
N ALA A 168 19.73 15.09 16.25
CA ALA A 168 19.09 13.89 15.71
C ALA A 168 20.06 13.06 14.87
N GLY A 169 20.95 13.70 14.10
CA GLY A 169 22.03 13.04 13.37
C GLY A 169 23.05 12.40 14.32
N VAL A 170 23.45 13.11 15.38
CA VAL A 170 24.37 12.59 16.42
C VAL A 170 23.71 11.47 17.22
N ILE A 171 22.46 11.62 17.64
CA ILE A 171 21.67 10.57 18.30
C ILE A 171 21.49 9.38 17.37
N GLY A 172 21.23 9.61 16.08
CA GLY A 172 21.13 8.56 15.06
C GLY A 172 22.44 7.78 14.91
N LEU A 173 23.57 8.49 14.85
CA LEU A 173 24.91 7.88 14.80
C LEU A 173 25.25 7.13 16.10
N ILE A 174 24.92 7.70 17.26
CA ILE A 174 25.08 7.06 18.57
C ILE A 174 24.17 5.83 18.66
N ALA A 175 22.91 5.93 18.26
CA ALA A 175 21.98 4.81 18.23
C ALA A 175 22.48 3.70 17.30
N ILE A 176 22.99 4.03 16.11
CA ILE A 176 23.60 3.05 15.19
C ILE A 176 24.85 2.42 15.83
N ALA A 177 25.70 3.20 16.49
CA ALA A 177 26.90 2.70 17.16
C ALA A 177 26.58 1.80 18.37
N LEU A 178 25.60 2.20 19.18
CA LEU A 178 25.08 1.45 20.32
C LEU A 178 24.40 0.18 19.85
N ILE A 179 23.55 0.25 18.82
CA ILE A 179 22.91 -0.91 18.20
C ILE A 179 23.99 -1.86 17.67
N ARG A 180 25.02 -1.35 16.97
CA ARG A 180 26.16 -2.14 16.47
C ARG A 180 26.88 -2.93 17.56
N LYS A 181 27.10 -2.33 18.74
CA LYS A 181 27.79 -2.97 19.86
C LYS A 181 26.87 -3.73 20.82
N SER A 182 25.57 -3.47 20.77
CA SER A 182 24.59 -4.04 21.69
C SER A 182 24.19 -5.47 21.29
N ALA A 183 24.15 -6.35 22.29
CA ALA A 183 23.60 -7.71 22.23
C ALA A 183 22.13 -7.77 22.69
N HIS A 184 21.49 -6.63 22.96
CA HIS A 184 20.10 -6.59 23.39
C HIS A 184 19.17 -7.13 22.27
N PRO A 185 18.12 -7.90 22.59
CA PRO A 185 17.22 -8.50 21.58
C PRO A 185 16.65 -7.47 20.58
N PHE A 186 16.34 -6.27 21.05
CA PHE A 186 15.87 -5.17 20.18
C PHE A 186 16.94 -4.69 19.19
N SER A 187 18.19 -4.52 19.64
CA SER A 187 19.32 -4.12 18.80
C SER A 187 19.64 -5.18 17.75
N ILE A 188 19.57 -6.46 18.13
CA ILE A 188 19.71 -7.59 17.19
C ILE A 188 18.60 -7.53 16.14
N LYS A 189 17.34 -7.30 16.53
CA LYS A 189 16.21 -7.17 15.60
C LYS A 189 16.41 -6.04 14.58
N ILE A 190 16.90 -4.88 15.04
CA ILE A 190 17.23 -3.75 14.14
C ILE A 190 18.37 -4.11 13.19
N LYS A 191 19.46 -4.71 13.69
CA LYS A 191 20.58 -5.16 12.85
C LYS A 191 20.12 -6.12 11.75
N THR A 192 19.34 -7.13 12.12
CA THR A 192 18.80 -8.12 11.18
C THR A 192 17.91 -7.45 10.14
N PHE A 193 17.08 -6.49 10.53
CA PHE A 193 16.26 -5.71 9.59
C PHE A 193 17.12 -4.90 8.60
N LEU A 194 18.13 -4.17 9.09
CA LEU A 194 19.01 -3.35 8.24
C LEU A 194 19.85 -4.21 7.28
N LEU A 195 20.40 -5.33 7.76
CA LEU A 195 21.12 -6.28 6.93
C LEU A 195 20.20 -6.89 5.86
N GLY A 196 18.99 -7.28 6.23
CA GLY A 196 17.98 -7.76 5.28
C GLY A 196 17.65 -6.71 4.21
N LEU A 197 17.56 -5.44 4.58
CA LEU A 197 17.31 -4.33 3.66
C LEU A 197 18.47 -4.16 2.65
N LEU A 198 19.72 -4.22 3.13
CA LEU A 198 20.91 -4.22 2.27
C LEU A 198 20.96 -5.43 1.33
N ASP A 199 20.62 -6.61 1.82
CA ASP A 199 20.62 -7.82 1.00
C ASP A 199 19.50 -7.80 -0.05
N GLY A 200 18.33 -7.24 0.27
CA GLY A 200 17.27 -6.97 -0.71
C GLY A 200 17.71 -6.00 -1.80
N ILE A 201 18.40 -4.91 -1.44
CA ILE A 201 18.99 -3.98 -2.43
C ILE A 201 19.98 -4.72 -3.34
N LYS A 202 20.92 -5.48 -2.76
CA LYS A 202 21.89 -6.26 -3.55
C LYS A 202 21.20 -7.26 -4.48
N SER A 203 20.13 -7.90 -4.02
CA SER A 203 19.33 -8.84 -4.81
C SER A 203 18.73 -8.15 -6.05
N ILE A 204 18.12 -6.98 -5.87
CA ILE A 204 17.57 -6.18 -6.98
C ILE A 204 18.68 -5.75 -7.95
N LEU A 205 19.84 -5.29 -7.45
CA LEU A 205 20.95 -4.83 -8.29
C LEU A 205 21.61 -5.94 -9.12
N LYS A 206 21.58 -7.18 -8.62
CA LYS A 206 22.10 -8.38 -9.32
C LYS A 206 21.06 -9.04 -10.23
N MET A 207 19.81 -8.60 -10.21
CA MET A 207 18.74 -9.17 -11.03
C MET A 207 19.01 -8.96 -12.53
N LYS A 208 18.78 -10.01 -13.33
CA LYS A 208 18.90 -9.95 -14.80
C LYS A 208 18.04 -8.83 -15.41
N ASN A 209 16.78 -8.74 -14.99
CA ASN A 209 15.80 -7.76 -15.50
C ASN A 209 15.66 -6.53 -14.58
N LYS A 210 16.74 -6.11 -13.89
CA LYS A 210 16.70 -5.04 -12.87
C LYS A 210 16.09 -3.73 -13.37
N TRP A 211 16.37 -3.32 -14.60
CA TRP A 211 15.85 -2.05 -15.13
C TRP A 211 14.34 -2.08 -15.34
N ALA A 212 13.80 -3.20 -15.82
CA ALA A 212 12.35 -3.40 -15.90
C ALA A 212 11.73 -3.41 -14.49
N PHE A 213 12.36 -4.09 -13.53
CA PHE A 213 11.91 -4.07 -12.13
C PHE A 213 11.88 -2.66 -11.53
N ILE A 214 12.93 -1.86 -11.76
CA ILE A 214 13.04 -0.46 -11.31
C ILE A 214 11.97 0.40 -11.98
N PHE A 215 11.80 0.28 -13.30
CA PHE A 215 10.77 0.99 -14.05
C PHE A 215 9.37 0.72 -13.47
N HIS A 216 9.01 -0.55 -13.31
CA HIS A 216 7.72 -0.91 -12.72
C HIS A 216 7.59 -0.42 -11.28
N THR A 217 8.68 -0.41 -10.49
CA THR A 217 8.68 0.15 -9.14
C THR A 217 8.35 1.64 -9.16
N ILE A 218 9.07 2.44 -9.96
CA ILE A 218 8.80 3.88 -10.09
C ILE A 218 7.38 4.12 -10.60
N PHE A 219 6.95 3.37 -11.61
CA PHE A 219 5.62 3.47 -12.18
C PHE A 219 4.52 3.22 -11.13
N ILE A 220 4.64 2.16 -10.32
CA ILE A 220 3.65 1.85 -9.27
C ILE A 220 3.50 3.03 -8.31
N TRP A 221 4.62 3.59 -7.84
CA TRP A 221 4.60 4.70 -6.89
C TRP A 221 4.13 6.01 -7.52
N LEU A 222 4.50 6.27 -8.78
CA LEU A 222 3.96 7.39 -9.55
C LEU A 222 2.44 7.27 -9.68
N MET A 223 1.92 6.09 -10.02
CA MET A 223 0.48 5.85 -10.08
C MET A 223 -0.19 6.06 -8.72
N TYR A 224 0.45 5.68 -7.61
CA TYR A 224 -0.09 5.95 -6.27
C TYR A 224 -0.12 7.44 -5.92
N VAL A 225 0.91 8.21 -6.30
CA VAL A 225 0.88 9.67 -6.08
C VAL A 225 -0.15 10.32 -7.01
N LEU A 226 -0.21 9.90 -8.27
CA LEU A 226 -1.17 10.43 -9.24
C LEU A 226 -2.61 10.09 -8.87
N MET A 227 -2.90 8.86 -8.38
CA MET A 227 -4.25 8.50 -7.94
C MET A 227 -4.72 9.40 -6.79
N PHE A 228 -3.80 9.82 -5.92
CA PHE A 228 -4.09 10.73 -4.81
C PHE A 228 -4.25 12.18 -5.31
N TYR A 229 -3.35 12.61 -6.22
CA TYR A 229 -3.39 13.93 -6.85
C TYR A 229 -4.67 14.16 -7.64
N VAL A 230 -5.08 13.25 -8.53
CA VAL A 230 -6.23 13.52 -9.40
C VAL A 230 -7.55 13.64 -8.64
N VAL A 231 -7.67 13.02 -7.46
CA VAL A 231 -8.90 13.15 -6.64
C VAL A 231 -8.99 14.52 -6.00
N THR A 232 -7.92 15.32 -5.93
CA THR A 232 -8.03 16.68 -5.37
C THR A 232 -8.92 17.56 -6.24
N PHE A 233 -9.12 17.20 -7.51
CA PHE A 233 -10.06 17.86 -8.41
C PHE A 233 -11.50 17.37 -8.27
N ALA A 234 -11.77 16.35 -7.44
CA ALA A 234 -13.13 15.87 -7.20
C ALA A 234 -13.96 16.88 -6.39
N LEU A 235 -13.32 17.75 -5.60
CA LEU A 235 -13.97 18.79 -4.80
C LEU A 235 -13.36 20.16 -5.15
N PRO A 236 -14.18 21.22 -5.32
CA PRO A 236 -13.68 22.58 -5.57
C PRO A 236 -12.68 23.06 -4.53
N GLU A 237 -12.93 22.76 -3.26
CA GLU A 237 -12.14 23.22 -2.11
C GLU A 237 -10.74 22.59 -2.04
N THR A 238 -10.53 21.44 -2.68
CA THR A 238 -9.22 20.77 -2.74
C THR A 238 -8.50 20.96 -4.07
N SER A 239 -9.15 21.54 -5.07
CA SER A 239 -8.66 21.60 -6.46
C SER A 239 -7.38 22.44 -6.66
N ASN A 240 -7.19 23.46 -5.81
CA ASN A 240 -6.06 24.40 -5.89
C ASN A 240 -5.00 24.15 -4.80
N LEU A 241 -4.97 22.96 -4.21
CA LEU A 241 -3.98 22.63 -3.19
C LEU A 241 -2.56 22.68 -3.76
N PRO A 242 -1.60 23.29 -3.03
CA PRO A 242 -0.20 23.26 -3.44
C PRO A 242 0.32 21.82 -3.39
N PHE A 243 1.28 21.49 -4.25
CA PHE A 243 1.87 20.15 -4.31
C PHE A 243 2.39 19.63 -2.95
N GLY A 244 2.88 20.55 -2.10
CA GLY A 244 3.27 20.24 -0.74
C GLY A 244 2.13 19.62 0.09
N ALA A 245 0.92 20.17 0.03
CA ALA A 245 -0.23 19.62 0.75
C ALA A 245 -0.56 18.21 0.28
N ILE A 246 -0.48 17.98 -1.03
CA ILE A 246 -0.79 16.71 -1.68
C ILE A 246 0.21 15.63 -1.25
N ILE A 247 1.52 15.94 -1.27
CA ILE A 247 2.54 14.96 -0.89
C ILE A 247 2.51 14.66 0.63
N VAL A 248 2.19 15.65 1.47
CA VAL A 248 1.99 15.43 2.91
C VAL A 248 0.76 14.56 3.15
N GLY A 249 -0.37 14.89 2.52
CA GLY A 249 -1.60 14.09 2.55
C GLY A 249 -1.36 12.64 2.11
N PHE A 250 -0.61 12.45 1.02
CA PHE A 250 -0.22 11.12 0.54
C PHE A 250 0.61 10.35 1.56
N VAL A 251 1.62 10.99 2.18
CA VAL A 251 2.49 10.36 3.19
C VAL A 251 1.70 9.97 4.43
N VAL A 252 0.92 10.89 5.02
CA VAL A 252 0.14 10.58 6.23
C VAL A 252 -0.98 9.56 5.96
N GLY A 253 -1.59 9.61 4.77
CA GLY A 253 -2.52 8.60 4.29
C GLY A 253 -1.85 7.23 4.13
N GLY A 254 -0.66 7.16 3.54
CA GLY A 254 0.11 5.92 3.43
C GLY A 254 0.47 5.33 4.80
N LEU A 255 0.85 6.17 5.77
CA LEU A 255 1.17 5.76 7.13
C LEU A 255 -0.06 5.23 7.88
N SER A 256 -1.23 5.88 7.73
CA SER A 256 -2.46 5.39 8.36
C SER A 256 -2.88 4.01 7.85
N MET A 257 -2.73 3.75 6.54
CA MET A 257 -2.93 2.41 5.96
C MET A 257 -1.94 1.37 6.50
N ALA A 258 -0.70 1.77 6.81
CA ALA A 258 0.33 0.86 7.31
C ALA A 258 0.18 0.51 8.80
N ILE A 259 -0.39 1.42 9.59
CA ILE A 259 -0.57 1.27 11.04
C ILE A 259 -1.88 0.51 11.38
N THR A 260 -2.89 0.58 10.51
CA THR A 260 -4.24 0.07 10.79
C THR A 260 -4.71 -0.97 9.77
N ASN A 261 -5.83 -1.64 10.05
CA ASN A 261 -6.44 -2.62 9.15
C ASN A 261 -7.10 -1.89 7.97
N GLY A 262 -6.34 -1.64 6.91
CA GLY A 262 -6.86 -1.00 5.71
C GLY A 262 -7.26 0.47 5.88
N GLY A 263 -6.74 1.18 6.88
CA GLY A 263 -6.99 2.61 7.06
C GLY A 263 -8.36 2.98 7.61
N LEU A 264 -9.18 2.00 8.02
CA LEU A 264 -10.57 2.22 8.45
C LEU A 264 -10.65 3.29 9.55
N GLY A 265 -11.42 4.37 9.30
CA GLY A 265 -11.61 5.51 10.20
C GLY A 265 -10.41 6.43 10.35
N VAL A 266 -9.18 5.89 10.39
CA VAL A 266 -7.95 6.67 10.61
C VAL A 266 -7.48 7.39 9.35
N TYR A 267 -7.63 6.77 8.17
CA TYR A 267 -7.18 7.36 6.92
C TYR A 267 -7.87 8.69 6.60
N PRO A 268 -9.21 8.79 6.61
CA PRO A 268 -9.89 10.05 6.33
C PRO A 268 -9.49 11.17 7.29
N ILE A 269 -9.33 10.83 8.58
CA ILE A 269 -8.93 11.79 9.62
C ILE A 269 -7.53 12.34 9.35
N PHE A 270 -6.53 11.46 9.13
CA PHE A 270 -5.14 11.87 8.94
C PHE A 270 -4.96 12.72 7.69
N VAL A 271 -5.62 12.33 6.59
CA VAL A 271 -5.58 13.10 5.34
C VAL A 271 -6.28 14.44 5.51
N ALA A 272 -7.44 14.48 6.18
CA ALA A 272 -8.14 15.72 6.46
C ALA A 272 -7.29 16.67 7.32
N SER A 273 -6.65 16.16 8.38
CA SER A 273 -5.74 16.94 9.22
C SER A 273 -4.61 17.55 8.41
N ALA A 274 -4.03 16.81 7.45
CA ALA A 274 -3.02 17.37 6.56
C ALA A 274 -3.58 18.55 5.75
N PHE A 275 -4.76 18.41 5.13
CA PHE A 275 -5.32 19.47 4.29
C PHE A 275 -5.80 20.70 5.07
N ILE A 276 -6.28 20.51 6.30
CA ILE A 276 -6.65 21.62 7.20
C ILE A 276 -5.44 22.50 7.51
N LEU A 277 -4.23 21.94 7.63
CA LEU A 277 -2.99 22.73 7.80
C LEU A 277 -2.68 23.63 6.60
N TYR A 278 -3.27 23.34 5.43
CA TYR A 278 -3.17 24.16 4.22
C TYR A 278 -4.41 25.03 3.99
N GLY A 279 -5.27 25.20 5.00
CA GLY A 279 -6.40 26.12 4.97
C GLY A 279 -7.66 25.55 4.31
N VAL A 280 -7.74 24.25 4.05
CA VAL A 280 -8.99 23.61 3.62
C VAL A 280 -9.93 23.49 4.82
N GLU A 281 -11.19 23.88 4.65
CA GLU A 281 -12.20 23.71 5.70
C GLU A 281 -12.35 22.23 6.10
N GLU A 282 -12.73 21.99 7.36
CA GLU A 282 -12.76 20.66 7.94
C GLU A 282 -13.69 19.69 7.19
N ASN A 283 -14.88 20.16 6.81
CA ASN A 283 -15.87 19.34 6.11
C ASN A 283 -15.38 18.84 4.73
N PRO A 284 -14.93 19.70 3.79
CA PRO A 284 -14.38 19.24 2.52
C PRO A 284 -13.09 18.42 2.67
N ALA A 285 -12.25 18.73 3.67
CA ALA A 285 -11.05 17.92 3.95
C ALA A 285 -11.39 16.49 4.38
N LYS A 286 -12.38 16.32 5.26
CA LYS A 286 -12.93 15.00 5.65
C LYS A 286 -13.59 14.31 4.45
N ALA A 287 -14.35 15.05 3.65
CA ALA A 287 -15.00 14.51 2.47
C ALA A 287 -13.99 13.93 1.48
N PHE A 288 -12.89 14.65 1.20
CA PHE A 288 -11.79 14.16 0.38
C PHE A 288 -11.22 12.83 0.92
N GLY A 289 -10.92 12.78 2.22
CA GLY A 289 -10.38 11.59 2.87
C GLY A 289 -11.31 10.37 2.71
N TRP A 290 -12.62 10.57 2.88
CA TRP A 290 -13.63 9.53 2.71
C TRP A 290 -13.83 9.11 1.25
N ILE A 291 -13.83 10.05 0.30
CA ILE A 291 -13.91 9.75 -1.14
C ILE A 291 -12.74 8.84 -1.54
N MET A 292 -11.51 9.25 -1.20
CA MET A 292 -10.31 8.49 -1.51
C MET A 292 -10.34 7.09 -0.90
N TRP A 293 -10.57 7.01 0.41
CA TRP A 293 -10.57 5.75 1.12
C TRP A 293 -11.66 4.80 0.60
N THR A 294 -12.87 5.30 0.42
CA THR A 294 -14.02 4.49 -0.01
C THR A 294 -13.83 3.98 -1.43
N ALA A 295 -13.40 4.84 -2.36
CA ALA A 295 -13.18 4.45 -3.74
C ALA A 295 -12.13 3.32 -3.84
N GLN A 296 -10.97 3.52 -3.20
CA GLN A 296 -9.89 2.52 -3.21
C GLN A 296 -10.29 1.23 -2.49
N THR A 297 -11.01 1.34 -1.38
CA THR A 297 -11.51 0.18 -0.65
C THR A 297 -12.52 -0.61 -1.48
N LEU A 298 -13.47 0.07 -2.13
CA LEU A 298 -14.45 -0.57 -3.01
C LEU A 298 -13.77 -1.27 -4.18
N MET A 299 -12.75 -0.66 -4.78
CA MET A 299 -11.92 -1.28 -5.82
C MET A 299 -11.30 -2.60 -5.32
N VAL A 300 -10.72 -2.62 -4.12
CA VAL A 300 -10.15 -3.83 -3.52
C VAL A 300 -11.23 -4.87 -3.21
N LEU A 301 -12.38 -4.48 -2.67
CA LEU A 301 -13.50 -5.39 -2.39
C LEU A 301 -14.01 -6.05 -3.68
N VAL A 302 -14.23 -5.26 -4.74
CA VAL A 302 -14.73 -5.74 -6.03
C VAL A 302 -13.69 -6.63 -6.71
N PHE A 303 -12.49 -6.12 -6.99
CA PHE A 303 -11.50 -6.87 -7.75
C PHE A 303 -10.89 -8.02 -6.95
N GLY A 304 -10.70 -7.86 -5.65
CA GLY A 304 -10.28 -8.93 -4.76
C GLY A 304 -11.34 -10.02 -4.62
N GLY A 305 -12.61 -9.64 -4.49
CA GLY A 305 -13.74 -10.57 -4.45
C GLY A 305 -13.87 -11.36 -5.76
N LEU A 306 -13.86 -10.66 -6.89
CA LEU A 306 -13.86 -11.26 -8.23
C LEU A 306 -12.66 -12.20 -8.43
N SER A 307 -11.49 -11.88 -7.87
CA SER A 307 -10.31 -12.75 -7.96
C SER A 307 -10.51 -14.10 -7.27
N PHE A 308 -11.23 -14.15 -6.13
CA PHE A 308 -11.62 -15.42 -5.51
C PHE A 308 -12.59 -16.25 -6.37
N LEU A 309 -13.45 -15.59 -7.15
CA LEU A 309 -14.37 -16.25 -8.09
C LEU A 309 -13.63 -16.78 -9.33
N LEU A 310 -12.81 -15.93 -9.95
CA LEU A 310 -12.23 -16.17 -11.27
C LEU A 310 -11.00 -17.07 -11.23
N LEU A 311 -10.17 -16.96 -10.18
CA LEU A 311 -8.90 -17.70 -10.10
C LEU A 311 -9.08 -19.24 -10.15
N PRO A 312 -10.07 -19.86 -9.46
CA PRO A 312 -10.37 -21.28 -9.65
C PRO A 312 -10.90 -21.61 -11.05
N LEU A 313 -11.71 -20.73 -11.65
CA LEU A 313 -12.34 -20.97 -12.95
C LEU A 313 -11.30 -21.00 -14.08
N ILE A 314 -10.35 -20.07 -14.08
CA ILE A 314 -9.32 -19.98 -15.13
C ILE A 314 -8.20 -21.04 -15.00
N ASN A 315 -8.17 -21.79 -13.89
CA ASN A 315 -7.22 -22.87 -13.64
C ASN A 315 -7.90 -24.25 -13.55
N LYS A 316 -9.17 -24.36 -13.98
CA LYS A 316 -10.00 -25.58 -13.88
C LYS A 316 -9.48 -26.76 -14.73
N GLU A 317 -8.58 -26.50 -15.68
CA GLU A 317 -8.00 -27.48 -16.62
C GLU A 317 -6.55 -27.88 -16.29
N LYS A 318 -6.03 -27.49 -15.12
CA LYS A 318 -4.77 -28.02 -14.56
C LYS A 318 -5.07 -28.98 -13.42
#